data_AF-A0A920K0H4-F1
#
_entry.id   AF-A0A920K0H4-F1
#
_cell.length_a   1.000
_cell.length_b   1.000
_cell.length_c   1.000
_cell.angle_alpha   90.00
_cell.angle_beta   90.00
_cell.angle_gamma   90.00
#
_symmetry.space_group_name_H-M   'P 1'
#
loop_
_entity.id
_entity.type
_entity.pdbx_description
1 polymer ?
#
loop_
_entity_poly.entity_id
_entity_poly.type
_entity_poly.pdbx_seq_one_letter_code
_entity_poly.pdbx_strand_id
1 'polypeptide(L)'
;MTNILHKGDLPEDLDLGPLVAIDCETMGLNFNRDRLCLVQLSSGNGVAHMVQIEVEQNSAPNLCKLLSNEEILKIFHFARFDIAALLNAFGVLTRSVYCTKIASKLVELILIGMV
;
A
#
# COMPACT_ATOMS: atom_id res chain seq x y z
N MET A 1 -18.36 -6.10 -5.92
CA MET A 1 -17.21 -5.47 -5.25
C MET A 1 -17.63 -5.20 -3.82
N THR A 2 -16.88 -5.73 -2.85
CA THR A 2 -17.22 -5.66 -1.42
C THR A 2 -16.13 -4.87 -0.70
N ASN A 3 -16.51 -3.93 0.15
CA ASN A 3 -15.58 -3.10 0.91
C ASN A 3 -15.71 -3.44 2.40
N ILE A 4 -14.59 -3.70 3.06
CA ILE A 4 -14.52 -4.00 4.50
C ILE A 4 -13.65 -2.94 5.16
N LEU A 5 -14.23 -2.15 6.06
CA LEU A 5 -13.54 -1.12 6.81
C LEU A 5 -13.01 -1.70 8.13
N HIS A 6 -11.73 -1.49 8.38
CA HIS A 6 -11.05 -1.79 9.64
C HIS A 6 -10.62 -0.49 10.31
N LYS A 7 -10.72 -0.44 11.64
CA LYS A 7 -10.31 0.73 12.42
C LYS A 7 -8.91 0.50 12.98
N GLY A 8 -7.97 1.35 12.59
CA GLY A 8 -6.60 1.38 13.08
C GLY A 8 -5.68 0.32 12.49
N ASP A 9 -6.11 -0.93 12.35
CA ASP A 9 -5.24 -2.00 11.84
C ASP A 9 -6.02 -3.09 11.09
N LEU A 10 -5.30 -4.02 10.46
CA LEU A 10 -5.87 -5.25 9.92
C LEU A 10 -6.17 -6.28 11.02
N PRO A 11 -7.14 -7.19 10.81
CA PRO A 11 -7.31 -8.37 11.66
C PRO A 11 -6.07 -9.25 11.65
N GLU A 12 -5.77 -9.90 12.77
CA GLU A 12 -4.58 -10.75 12.94
C GLU A 12 -4.58 -11.99 12.04
N ASP A 13 -5.77 -12.53 11.76
CA ASP A 13 -6.02 -13.76 11.02
C ASP A 13 -6.32 -13.53 9.52
N LEU A 14 -6.22 -12.28 9.05
CA LEU A 14 -6.47 -11.95 7.66
C LEU A 14 -5.31 -12.42 6.76
N ASP A 15 -5.60 -13.39 5.89
CA ASP A 15 -4.70 -13.82 4.83
C ASP A 15 -5.09 -13.18 3.48
N LEU A 16 -4.19 -12.37 2.92
CA LEU A 16 -4.33 -11.75 1.60
C LEU A 16 -3.51 -12.48 0.52
N GLY A 17 -2.87 -13.60 0.87
CA GLY A 17 -2.06 -14.39 -0.04
C GLY A 17 -0.73 -13.74 -0.43
N PRO A 18 -0.09 -14.26 -1.50
CA PRO A 18 1.28 -13.86 -1.87
C PRO A 18 1.37 -12.55 -2.67
N LEU A 19 0.25 -12.00 -3.14
CA LEU A 19 0.21 -10.74 -3.89
C LEU A 19 -0.90 -9.84 -3.34
N VAL A 20 -0.55 -8.59 -3.05
CA VAL A 20 -1.49 -7.61 -2.51
C VAL A 20 -1.34 -6.28 -3.23
N ALA A 21 -2.42 -5.78 -3.82
CA ALA A 21 -2.48 -4.41 -4.31
C ALA A 21 -2.72 -3.46 -3.12
N ILE A 22 -1.94 -2.38 -3.06
CA ILE A 22 -2.00 -1.38 -2.00
C ILE A 22 -2.09 0.02 -2.59
N ASP A 23 -2.94 0.83 -2.00
CA ASP A 23 -3.06 2.27 -2.24
C ASP A 23 -3.23 3.01 -0.91
N CYS A 24 -2.96 4.31 -0.87
CA CYS A 24 -3.06 5.11 0.35
C CYS A 24 -3.75 6.46 0.10
N GLU A 25 -4.55 6.90 1.07
CA GLU A 25 -5.13 8.25 1.09
C GLU A 25 -4.46 9.08 2.18
N THR A 26 -4.04 10.30 1.80
CA THR A 26 -3.45 11.29 2.72
C THR A 26 -4.26 12.58 2.69
N MET A 27 -4.15 13.44 3.71
CA MET A 27 -4.82 14.75 3.69
C MET A 27 -4.25 15.71 2.61
N GLY A 28 -3.09 15.39 2.06
CA GLY A 28 -2.38 16.20 1.08
C GLY A 28 -0.96 15.66 0.85
N LEU A 29 -0.19 16.35 0.02
CA LEU A 29 1.08 15.85 -0.50
C LEU A 29 2.31 16.22 0.35
N ASN A 30 2.13 16.87 1.51
CA ASN A 30 3.25 17.29 2.36
C ASN A 30 3.35 16.41 3.62
N PHE A 31 4.30 15.48 3.64
CA PHE A 31 4.50 14.53 4.76
C PHE A 31 4.71 15.16 6.15
N ASN A 32 5.20 16.41 6.22
CA ASN A 32 5.42 17.09 7.50
C ASN A 32 4.14 17.67 8.11
N ARG A 33 3.07 17.78 7.32
CA ARG A 33 1.80 18.42 7.70
C ARG A 33 0.62 17.47 7.54
N ASP A 34 0.60 16.72 6.45
CA ASP A 34 -0.53 15.92 6.00
C ASP A 34 -0.34 14.48 6.46
N ARG A 35 -1.35 13.95 7.15
CA ARG A 35 -1.31 12.59 7.69
C ARG A 35 -1.81 11.55 6.69
N LEU A 36 -1.42 10.30 6.94
CA LEU A 36 -2.07 9.11 6.37
C LEU A 36 -3.48 8.97 6.97
N CYS A 37 -4.48 8.78 6.13
CA CYS A 37 -5.89 8.68 6.50
C CYS A 37 -6.45 7.27 6.28
N LEU A 38 -6.04 6.62 5.19
CA LEU A 38 -6.57 5.34 4.77
C LEU A 38 -5.50 4.53 4.05
N VAL A 39 -5.52 3.22 4.21
CA VAL A 39 -4.76 2.27 3.40
C VAL A 39 -5.74 1.27 2.79
N GLN A 40 -5.76 1.17 1.47
CA GLN A 40 -6.57 0.19 0.75
C GLN A 40 -5.73 -1.03 0.38
N LEU A 41 -6.26 -2.25 0.59
CA LEU A 41 -5.60 -3.50 0.25
C LEU A 41 -6.56 -4.45 -0.48
N SER A 42 -6.08 -5.15 -1.52
CA SER A 42 -6.85 -6.20 -2.19
C SER A 42 -5.96 -7.31 -2.74
N SER A 43 -6.41 -8.56 -2.61
CA SER A 43 -5.80 -9.74 -3.22
C SER A 43 -6.38 -10.10 -4.59
N GLY A 44 -7.22 -9.23 -5.17
CA GLY A 44 -7.85 -9.46 -6.48
C GLY A 44 -9.10 -10.33 -6.45
N ASN A 45 -9.58 -10.72 -5.27
CA ASN A 45 -10.80 -11.53 -5.08
C ASN A 45 -12.11 -10.72 -5.11
N GLY A 46 -12.06 -9.44 -5.48
CA GLY A 46 -13.22 -8.55 -5.51
C GLY A 46 -13.59 -7.93 -4.14
N VAL A 47 -12.76 -8.14 -3.11
CA VAL A 47 -12.84 -7.50 -1.80
C VAL A 47 -11.73 -6.45 -1.66
N ALA A 48 -12.09 -5.27 -1.14
CA ALA A 48 -11.16 -4.24 -0.71
C ALA A 48 -11.20 -4.11 0.82
N HIS A 49 -10.06 -4.32 1.46
CA HIS A 49 -9.85 -4.06 2.88
C HIS A 49 -9.35 -2.63 3.03
N MET A 50 -10.01 -1.84 3.85
CA MET A 50 -9.70 -0.43 4.06
C MET A 50 -9.32 -0.23 5.52
N VAL A 51 -8.07 0.12 5.80
CA VAL A 51 -7.62 0.43 7.16
C VAL A 51 -7.71 1.94 7.36
N GLN A 52 -8.65 2.39 8.19
CA GLN A 52 -8.78 3.79 8.56
C GLN A 52 -7.84 4.14 9.69
N ILE A 53 -6.99 5.13 9.44
CA ILE A 53 -5.98 5.59 10.40
C ILE A 53 -6.57 6.77 11.18
N GLU A 54 -6.56 6.69 12.49
CA GLU A 54 -7.03 7.77 13.37
C GLU A 54 -5.95 8.86 13.51
N VAL A 55 -6.34 10.04 14.00
CA VAL A 55 -5.42 11.15 14.24
C VAL A 55 -4.39 10.76 15.32
N GLU A 56 -3.13 11.13 15.13
CA GLU A 56 -1.98 10.74 15.98
C GLU A 56 -1.71 9.22 16.10
N GLN A 57 -2.38 8.36 15.33
CA GLN A 57 -2.10 6.94 15.36
C GLN A 57 -0.75 6.64 14.71
N ASN A 58 0.13 5.98 15.48
CA ASN A 58 1.49 5.64 15.08
C ASN A 58 1.79 4.13 15.12
N SER A 59 0.75 3.30 15.26
CA SER A 59 0.86 1.85 15.32
C SER A 59 -0.24 1.16 14.52
N ALA A 60 0.14 0.14 13.76
CA ALA A 60 -0.73 -0.79 13.03
C ALA A 60 0.06 -2.10 12.80
N PRO A 61 0.30 -2.90 13.85
CA PRO A 61 1.24 -4.03 13.82
C PRO A 61 0.95 -5.06 12.73
N ASN A 62 -0.31 -5.39 12.45
CA ASN A 62 -0.66 -6.40 11.45
C ASN A 62 -0.43 -5.87 10.03
N LEU A 63 -0.80 -4.62 9.77
CA LEU A 63 -0.45 -3.94 8.53
C LEU A 63 1.07 -3.84 8.36
N CYS A 64 1.82 -3.46 9.39
CA CYS A 64 3.28 -3.36 9.34
C CYS A 64 3.95 -4.72 9.07
N LYS A 65 3.43 -5.79 9.66
CA LYS A 65 3.87 -7.17 9.41
C LYS A 65 3.69 -7.53 7.93
N LEU A 66 2.54 -7.22 7.33
CA LEU A 66 2.30 -7.45 5.91
C LEU A 66 3.24 -6.62 5.01
N LEU A 67 3.39 -5.32 5.30
CA LEU A 67 4.21 -4.40 4.51
C LEU A 67 5.70 -4.79 4.48
N SER A 68 6.22 -5.25 5.62
CA SER A 68 7.63 -5.65 5.76
C SER A 68 7.92 -7.09 5.30
N ASN A 69 6.92 -7.94 5.13
CA ASN A 69 7.09 -9.33 4.71
C ASN A 69 7.60 -9.45 3.26
N GLU A 70 8.80 -9.99 3.05
CA GLU A 70 9.42 -10.09 1.72
C GLU A 70 8.77 -11.15 0.82
N GLU A 71 8.11 -12.15 1.41
CA GLU A 71 7.42 -13.24 0.71
C GLU A 71 6.09 -12.79 0.07
N ILE A 72 5.59 -11.61 0.45
CA ILE A 72 4.38 -11.02 -0.12
C ILE A 72 4.78 -9.89 -1.06
N LEU A 73 4.40 -9.98 -2.34
CA LEU A 73 4.61 -8.92 -3.31
C LEU A 73 3.54 -7.83 -3.15
N LYS A 74 3.97 -6.60 -2.86
CA LYS A 74 3.08 -5.44 -2.77
C LYS A 74 3.07 -4.68 -4.09
N ILE A 75 1.91 -4.62 -4.71
CA ILE A 75 1.66 -3.92 -5.97
C ILE A 75 1.13 -2.53 -5.66
N PHE A 76 1.81 -1.51 -6.17
CA PHE A 76 1.37 -0.12 -6.05
C PHE A 76 1.25 0.52 -7.45
N HIS A 77 0.55 1.64 -7.52
CA HIS A 77 0.65 2.57 -8.64
C HIS A 77 1.26 3.87 -8.14
N PHE A 78 2.44 4.24 -8.63
CA PHE A 78 3.18 5.41 -8.13
C PHE A 78 3.68 5.31 -6.66
N ALA A 79 4.12 4.10 -6.27
CA ALA A 79 4.51 3.69 -4.91
C ALA A 79 5.37 4.65 -4.05
N ARG A 80 6.13 5.56 -4.65
CA ARG A 80 7.10 6.40 -3.94
C ARG A 80 6.44 7.23 -2.83
N PHE A 81 5.27 7.78 -3.11
CA PHE A 81 4.57 8.63 -2.16
C PHE A 81 3.94 7.79 -1.05
N ASP A 82 3.25 6.70 -1.41
CA ASP A 82 2.58 5.82 -0.45
C ASP A 82 3.55 5.18 0.53
N ILE A 83 4.69 4.68 0.03
CA ILE A 83 5.73 4.08 0.87
C ILE A 83 6.30 5.11 1.85
N ALA A 84 6.48 6.36 1.41
CA ALA A 84 6.95 7.43 2.29
C ALA A 84 5.89 7.81 3.34
N ALA A 85 4.61 7.83 2.98
CA ALA A 85 3.52 8.07 3.92
C ALA A 85 3.42 6.96 4.97
N LEU A 86 3.51 5.69 4.56
CA LEU A 86 3.52 4.52 5.45
C LEU A 86 4.74 4.52 6.39
N LEU A 87 5.92 4.85 5.86
CA LEU A 87 7.14 4.97 6.64
C LEU A 87 7.03 6.10 7.68
N ASN A 88 6.47 7.25 7.29
CA ASN A 88 6.28 8.39 8.20
C ASN A 88 5.25 8.09 9.30
N ALA A 89 4.16 7.39 8.94
CA ALA A 89 3.08 7.09 9.89
C ALA A 89 3.46 5.98 10.89
N PHE A 90 4.14 4.92 10.45
CA PHE A 90 4.33 3.71 11.27
C PHE A 90 5.80 3.29 11.43
N GLY A 91 6.75 4.00 10.82
CA GLY A 91 8.17 3.63 10.87
C GLY A 91 8.50 2.35 10.09
N VAL A 92 7.58 1.83 9.26
CA VAL A 92 7.77 0.59 8.51
C VAL A 92 8.26 0.86 7.10
N LEU A 93 9.36 0.20 6.71
CA LEU A 93 9.81 0.20 5.33
C LEU A 93 9.17 -0.97 4.56
N THR A 94 8.34 -0.64 3.58
CA THR A 94 7.69 -1.64 2.72
C THR A 94 8.74 -2.40 1.88
N ARG A 95 8.70 -3.73 1.90
CA ARG A 95 9.62 -4.61 1.16
C ARG A 95 8.92 -5.28 -0.02
N SER A 96 9.64 -5.90 -0.96
CA SER A 96 9.05 -6.65 -2.09
C SER A 96 7.95 -5.85 -2.82
N VAL A 97 8.37 -4.82 -3.57
CA VAL A 97 7.47 -3.83 -4.19
C VAL A 97 7.49 -3.94 -5.70
N TYR A 98 6.31 -3.99 -6.30
CA TYR A 98 6.10 -3.83 -7.73
C TYR A 98 5.32 -2.54 -8.02
N CYS A 99 5.91 -1.63 -8.79
CA CYS A 99 5.25 -0.35 -9.14
C CYS A 99 4.77 -0.37 -10.59
N THR A 100 3.45 -0.39 -10.78
CA THR A 100 2.82 -0.47 -12.11
C THR A 100 3.13 0.75 -12.98
N LYS A 101 3.34 1.94 -12.40
CA LYS A 101 3.80 3.13 -13.15
C LYS A 101 5.22 2.95 -13.72
N ILE A 102 6.12 2.30 -12.98
CA ILE A 102 7.47 2.01 -13.48
C ILE A 102 7.38 0.93 -14.57
N ALA A 103 6.62 -0.14 -14.31
CA ALA A 103 6.39 -1.20 -15.29
C ALA A 103 5.83 -0.66 -16.62
N SER A 104 4.82 0.20 -16.55
CA SER A 104 4.25 0.87 -17.73
C SER A 104 5.32 1.64 -18.52
N LYS A 105 6.21 2.38 -17.84
CA LYS A 105 7.26 3.15 -18.52
C LYS A 105 8.32 2.27 -19.17
N LEU A 106 8.65 1.13 -18.55
CA LEU A 106 9.58 0.15 -19.12
C LEU A 106 9.00 -0.54 -20.35
N VAL A 107 7.72 -0.92 -20.32
CA VAL A 107 7.04 -1.52 -21.48
C VAL A 107 6.97 -0.54 -22.64
N GLU A 108 6.66 0.73 -22.38
CA GLU A 108 6.67 1.78 -23.41
C GLU A 108 8.05 1.90 -24.09
N LEU A 109 9.14 1.87 -23.31
CA LEU A 109 10.50 1.93 -23.84
C LEU A 109 10.83 0.73 -24.75
N ILE A 110 10.43 -0.48 -24.33
CA ILE A 110 10.65 -1.71 -25.11
C ILE A 110 9.91 -1.64 -26.45
N LEU A 111 8.65 -1.17 -26.43
CA LEU A 111 7.84 -1.08 -27.64
C LEU A 111 8.42 -0.09 -28.65
N ILE A 112 9.00 1.04 -28.22
CA ILE A 112 9.68 2.00 -29.10
C ILE A 112 10.93 1.39 -29.74
N GLY A 113 11.67 0.53 -29.04
CA GLY A 113 12.85 -0.15 -29.61
C GLY A 113 12.53 -1.26 -30.61
N MET A 114 11.24 -1.61 -30.77
CA MET A 114 10.76 -2.64 -31.70
C MET A 114 10.07 -2.07 -32.95
N VAL A 115 9.96 -0.74 -33.08
CA VAL A 115 9.44 -0.03 -34.28
C VAL A 115 10.52 0.72 -35.04
#